data_AF-A0A453MZC4-F1
#
_entry.id   AF-A0A453MZC4-F1
#
_cell.length_a   1.000
_cell.length_b   1.000
_cell.length_c   1.000
_cell.angle_alpha   90.00
_cell.angle_beta   90.00
_cell.angle_gamma   90.00
#
_symmetry.space_group_name_H-M   'P 1'
#
loop_
_entity.id
_entity.type
_entity.pdbx_description
1 polymer ?
#
loop_
_entity_poly.entity_id
_entity_poly.type
_entity_poly.pdbx_seq_one_letter_code
_entity_poly.pdbx_strand_id
1 'polypeptide(L)' 'MMVALATALEVPLRVERVRGGHDPDIYTVPGVLCPRVTLLYSGDHYGIIYPRAPPAENSSHQAS' A
#
# COMPACT_ATOMS: atom_id res chain seq x y z
N MET A 1 -16.01 -7.88 2.24
CA MET A 1 -15.80 -7.07 1.01
C MET A 1 -14.35 -7.14 0.51
N MET A 2 -13.35 -6.80 1.33
CA MET A 2 -11.95 -6.73 0.89
C MET A 2 -11.34 -8.05 0.39
N VAL A 3 -11.72 -9.19 0.96
CA VAL A 3 -11.34 -10.52 0.45
C VAL A 3 -11.81 -10.74 -0.99
N ALA A 4 -13.04 -10.34 -1.32
CA ALA A 4 -13.59 -10.48 -2.67
C ALA A 4 -12.86 -9.55 -3.66
N LEU A 5 -12.50 -8.33 -3.24
CA LEU A 5 -11.72 -7.41 -4.05
C LEU A 5 -10.30 -7.93 -4.31
N ALA A 6 -9.61 -8.43 -3.27
CA ALA A 6 -8.29 -9.05 -3.41
C ALA A 6 -8.33 -10.23 -4.38
N THR A 7 -9.37 -11.06 -4.28
CA THR A 7 -9.59 -12.22 -5.16
C THR A 7 -9.88 -11.79 -6.60
N ALA A 8 -10.77 -10.81 -6.81
CA ALA A 8 -11.14 -10.35 -8.15
C ALA A 8 -9.97 -9.66 -8.88
N LEU A 9 -9.06 -9.01 -8.14
CA LEU A 9 -7.86 -8.40 -8.69
C LEU A 9 -6.66 -9.34 -8.71
N GLU A 10 -6.79 -10.54 -8.14
CA GLU A 10 -5.72 -11.54 -7.97
C GLU A 10 -4.42 -10.96 -7.36
N VAL A 11 -4.55 -9.97 -6.47
CA VAL A 11 -3.42 -9.31 -5.80
C VAL A 11 -3.68 -9.18 -4.30
N PRO A 12 -2.66 -9.31 -3.44
CA PRO A 12 -2.81 -9.04 -2.03
C PRO A 12 -3.05 -7.55 -1.80
N LEU A 13 -3.99 -7.24 -0.92
CA LEU A 13 -4.36 -5.88 -0.55
C LEU A 13 -3.88 -5.60 0.88
N ARG A 14 -3.23 -4.46 1.07
CA ARG A 14 -2.90 -3.92 2.40
C ARG A 14 -3.84 -2.76 2.70
N VAL A 15 -4.50 -2.77 3.85
CA VAL A 15 -5.39 -1.68 4.30
C VAL A 15 -4.80 -1.01 5.52
N GLU A 16 -4.46 0.26 5.40
CA GLU A 16 -4.00 1.13 6.48
C GLU A 16 -5.14 2.00 6.99
N ARG A 17 -5.07 2.48 8.24
CA ARG A 17 -6.11 3.34 8.84
C ARG A 17 -5.53 4.69 9.25
N VAL A 18 -6.27 5.77 8.98
CA VAL A 18 -5.83 7.16 9.28
C VAL A 18 -5.64 7.40 10.78
N ARG A 19 -6.48 6.79 11.63
CA ARG A 19 -6.41 6.96 13.09
C ARG A 19 -5.68 5.78 13.75
N GLY A 20 -4.35 5.91 13.81
CA GLY A 20 -3.49 5.53 14.93
C GLY A 20 -3.48 4.07 15.43
N GLY A 21 -2.42 3.34 15.08
CA GLY A 21 -1.76 2.37 15.98
C GLY A 21 -2.09 0.90 15.83
N HIS A 22 -3.06 0.53 14.98
CA HIS A 22 -3.34 -0.88 14.68
C HIS A 22 -2.49 -1.35 13.50
N ASP A 23 -2.03 -2.59 13.53
CA ASP A 23 -1.38 -3.23 12.39
C ASP A 23 -2.31 -3.16 11.16
N PRO A 24 -1.76 -2.93 9.96
CA PRO A 24 -2.56 -2.90 8.75
C PRO A 24 -3.23 -4.25 8.52
N ASP A 25 -4.50 -4.22 8.08
CA ASP A 25 -5.19 -5.45 7.69
C ASP A 25 -4.64 -5.91 6.34
N ILE A 26 -4.11 -7.14 6.27
CA ILE A 26 -3.58 -7.72 5.03
C ILE A 26 -4.55 -8.79 4.52
N TYR A 27 -5.07 -8.60 3.32
CA TYR A 27 -5.94 -9.54 2.63
C TYR A 27 -5.13 -10.21 1.52
N THR A 28 -4.76 -11.48 1.73
CA THR A 28 -3.96 -12.25 0.78
C THR A 28 -4.83 -13.14 -0.10
N VAL A 29 -4.30 -13.44 -1.28
CA VAL A 29 -4.81 -14.49 -2.18
C VAL A 29 -3.76 -15.60 -2.18
N PRO A 30 -4.15 -16.90 -2.19
CA PRO A 30 -3.20 -17.99 -2.21
C PRO A 30 -2.20 -17.85 -3.37
N GLY A 31 -0.90 -17.94 -3.08
CA GLY A 31 0.16 -17.94 -4.09
C GLY A 31 0.82 -16.59 -4.40
N VAL A 32 0.36 -15.47 -3.83
CA VAL A 32 1.00 -14.15 -4.03
C VAL A 32 1.50 -13.58 -2.70
N LEU A 33 2.83 -13.37 -2.60
CA LEU A 33 3.50 -12.99 -1.34
C LEU A 33 3.66 -11.48 -1.14
N CYS A 34 3.57 -10.66 -2.20
CA CYS A 34 3.80 -9.22 -2.11
C CYS A 34 2.52 -8.43 -2.39
N PRO A 35 2.01 -7.62 -1.43
CA PRO A 35 0.90 -6.73 -1.70
C PRO A 35 1.30 -5.66 -2.72
N ARG A 36 0.57 -5.57 -3.83
CA ARG A 36 0.80 -4.57 -4.88
C ARG A 36 -0.06 -3.31 -4.70
N VAL A 37 -1.10 -3.38 -3.88
CA VAL A 37 -2.04 -2.27 -3.67
C VAL A 37 -2.19 -2.01 -2.18
N THR A 38 -1.99 -0.75 -1.81
CA THR A 38 -2.24 -0.25 -0.45
C THR A 38 -3.42 0.70 -0.47
N LEU A 39 -4.41 0.43 0.38
CA LEU A 39 -5.58 1.27 0.58
C LEU A 39 -5.48 1.99 1.93
N LEU A 40 -5.90 3.25 1.97
CA LEU A 40 -6.06 4.02 3.19
C LEU A 40 -7.56 4.11 3.54
N TYR A 41 -7.90 3.63 4.73
CA TYR A 41 -9.25 3.69 5.29
C TYR A 41 -9.36 4.85 6.28
N SER A 42 -10.29 5.77 5.99
CA SER A 42 -10.50 6.97 6.81
C SER A 42 -11.65 6.85 7.82
N GLY A 43 -12.38 5.73 7.84
CA GLY A 43 -13.55 5.49 8.70
C GLY A 43 -14.85 5.24 7.92
N ASP A 44 -14.94 5.78 6.71
CA ASP A 44 -16.13 5.67 5.85
C ASP A 44 -15.78 5.46 4.37
N HIS A 45 -14.53 5.73 3.99
CA HIS A 45 -14.06 5.60 2.62
C HIS A 45 -12.68 4.94 2.53
N TYR A 46 -12.39 4.37 1.36
CA TYR A 46 -11.09 3.83 0.99
C TYR A 46 -10.48 4.66 -0.14
N GLY A 47 -9.23 5.08 0.02
CA GLY A 47 -8.42 5.67 -1.05
C GLY A 47 -7.24 4.76 -1.40
N ILE A 48 -6.78 4.80 -2.65
CA ILE A 48 -5.53 4.11 -3.04
C ILE A 48 -4.35 5.03 -2.70
N ILE A 49 -3.33 4.48 -2.04
CA ILE A 49 -2.08 5.18 -1.75
C ILE A 49 -0.89 4.45 -2.36
N TYR A 50 0.10 5.22 -2.79
CA TYR A 50 1.34 4.70 -3.35
C TYR A 50 2.50 4.98 -2.39
N PRO A 51 3.52 4.11 -2.35
CA PRO A 51 4.74 4.40 -1.62
C PRO A 51 5.32 5.73 -2.09
N ARG A 52 5.83 6.52 -1.15
CA ARG A 52 6.58 7.72 -1.49
C ARG A 52 7.83 7.27 -2.26
N ALA A 53 8.04 7.81 -3.46
CA ALA A 53 9.27 7.58 -4.20
C ALA A 53 10.47 7.99 -3.31
N PRO A 54 11.57 7.21 -3.32
CA PRO A 54 12.77 7.61 -2.60
C PRO A 54 13.19 9.01 -3.09
N PRO A 55 13.73 9.87 -2.20
CA PRO A 55 14.30 11.13 -2.64
C PRO A 55 15.31 10.84 -3.74
N ALA A 56 15.20 11.52 -4.89
CA ALA A 56 16.22 11.44 -5.91
C ALA A 56 17.54 11.85 -5.24
N GLU A 57 18.53 10.95 -5.23
CA GLU A 57 19.84 11.26 -4.69
C GLU A 57 20.32 12.52 -5.39
N ASN A 58 20.53 13.56 -4.60
CA ASN A 58 20.99 14.85 -5.09
C ASN A 58 22.36 14.59 -5.70
N SER A 59 22.42 14.51 -7.03
CA SER A 59 23.64 14.30 -7.80
C SER A 59 24.59 15.43 -7.44
N SER A 60 25.47 15.16 -6.49
CA SER A 60 26.50 16.05 -6.03
C SER A 60 27.63 15.96 -7.06
N HIS A 61 27.35 16.44 -8.28
CA HIS A 61 28.38 16.84 -9.21
C HIS A 61 29.05 18.08 -8.60
N GLN A 62 29.99 17.80 -7.70
CA GLN A 62 31.00 18.76 -7.31
C GLN A 62 31.74 19.15 -8.59
N ALA A 63 31.44 20.34 -9.11
CA ALA A 63 32.21 20.95 -10.17
C ALA A 63 33.69 20.98 -9.75
N SER A 64 34.56 20.55 -10.67
CA SER A 64 36.01 20.57 -10.53
C SER A 64 36.57 21.96 -10.30
#